data_AF-A0AA95EYW8-F1
#
_entry.id   AF-A0AA95EYW8-F1
#
_cell.length_a   1.000
_cell.length_b   1.000
_cell.length_c   1.000
_cell.angle_alpha   90.00
_cell.angle_beta   90.00
_cell.angle_gamma   90.00
#
_symmetry.space_group_name_H-M   'P 1'
#
loop_
_entity.id
_entity.type
_entity.pdbx_description
1 polymer ?
#
loop_
_entity_poly.entity_id
_entity_poly.type
_entity_poly.pdbx_seq_one_letter_code
_entity_poly.pdbx_strand_id
1 'polypeptide(L)'
;MAFRGWALKKHKLSQIQKQASNKQSDSASQIAAGSKGVNASASPAISPNDFEPNFEQKEVDIKIGLDVAWLSSKSIVDKIILVTGDTDLVPAMKFARREGVQVIIANIVSSDAKKNNYLRGPLREHADEVRTLELKNGNWVII
;
A
#
# COMPACT_ATOMS: atom_id res chain seq x y z
N MET A 1 -10.52 -0.26 -36.07
CA MET A 1 -9.39 -1.11 -36.48
C MET A 1 -9.06 -2.07 -35.36
N ALA A 2 -9.15 -3.38 -35.63
CA ALA A 2 -9.03 -4.45 -34.64
C ALA A 2 -7.56 -4.84 -34.39
N PHE A 3 -7.16 -4.96 -33.12
CA PHE A 3 -5.89 -5.58 -32.73
C PHE A 3 -6.05 -7.10 -32.69
N ARG A 4 -5.54 -7.78 -33.72
CA ARG A 4 -5.28 -9.23 -33.75
C ARG A 4 -3.81 -9.44 -33.45
N GLY A 5 -3.46 -10.38 -32.55
CA GLY A 5 -2.05 -10.78 -32.43
C GLY A 5 -1.62 -11.51 -31.17
N TRP A 6 -2.48 -12.26 -30.49
CA TRP A 6 -2.05 -13.27 -29.52
C TRP A 6 -1.68 -14.54 -30.28
N ALA A 7 -0.44 -14.64 -30.77
CA ALA A 7 0.13 -15.90 -31.25
C ALA A 7 1.65 -15.75 -31.42
N LEU A 8 2.39 -16.78 -30.99
CA LEU A 8 3.83 -16.98 -31.21
C LEU A 8 4.81 -16.21 -30.31
N LYS A 9 4.83 -16.56 -29.01
CA LYS A 9 6.12 -16.71 -28.32
C LYS A 9 6.15 -17.79 -27.23
N LYS A 10 5.40 -18.89 -27.43
CA LYS A 10 5.44 -20.10 -26.58
C LYS A 10 6.50 -21.13 -26.96
N HIS A 11 7.53 -20.75 -27.73
CA HIS A 11 8.55 -21.71 -28.20
C HIS A 11 10.00 -21.37 -27.80
N LYS A 12 10.17 -20.62 -26.72
CA LYS A 12 11.49 -20.34 -26.13
C LYS A 12 11.52 -20.60 -24.61
N LEU A 13 10.83 -21.66 -24.20
CA LEU A 13 10.75 -22.13 -22.81
C LEU A 13 11.33 -23.55 -22.58
N SER A 14 12.01 -24.17 -23.54
CA SER A 14 12.49 -25.57 -23.36
C SER A 14 13.99 -25.76 -23.17
N GLN A 15 14.80 -24.69 -23.15
CA GLN A 15 16.28 -24.81 -23.21
C GLN A 15 17.04 -24.25 -22.00
N ILE A 16 16.37 -23.61 -21.04
CA ILE A 16 17.03 -23.11 -19.81
C ILE A 16 16.95 -24.13 -18.66
N GLN A 17 16.08 -25.15 -18.77
CA GLN A 17 15.88 -26.17 -17.73
C GLN A 17 16.88 -27.35 -17.76
N LYS A 18 17.82 -27.41 -18.73
CA LYS A 18 18.67 -28.61 -18.93
C LYS A 18 20.10 -28.52 -18.41
N GLN A 19 20.51 -27.42 -17.77
CA GLN A 19 21.90 -27.21 -17.31
C GLN A 19 22.09 -27.17 -15.78
N ALA A 20 21.04 -27.31 -14.96
CA ALA A 20 21.16 -27.18 -13.50
C ALA A 20 20.95 -28.46 -12.68
N SER A 21 20.67 -29.62 -13.32
CA SER A 21 20.49 -30.89 -12.60
C SER A 21 21.35 -32.00 -13.22
N ASN A 22 22.67 -31.83 -13.13
CA ASN A 22 23.59 -32.95 -13.10
C ASN A 22 24.72 -32.65 -12.10
N LYS A 23 24.34 -32.67 -10.82
CA LYS A 23 25.26 -32.84 -9.70
C LYS A 23 24.65 -33.89 -8.76
N GLN A 24 24.71 -35.12 -9.24
CA GLN A 24 24.79 -36.30 -8.39
C GLN A 24 26.13 -36.21 -7.64
N SER A 25 26.13 -36.24 -6.30
CA SER A 25 26.66 -37.37 -5.53
C SER A 25 26.92 -37.01 -4.05
N ASP A 26 26.54 -37.97 -3.19
CA ASP A 26 27.20 -38.37 -1.95
C ASP A 26 27.14 -37.47 -0.72
N SER A 27 26.13 -37.70 0.15
CA SER A 27 26.38 -38.28 1.48
C SER A 27 25.06 -38.57 2.20
N ALA A 28 24.58 -39.79 2.02
CA ALA A 28 23.67 -40.42 2.96
C ALA A 28 24.47 -40.80 4.23
N SER A 29 24.23 -40.08 5.31
CA SER A 29 24.43 -40.50 6.70
C SER A 29 23.71 -39.44 7.54
N GLN A 30 22.64 -39.70 8.28
CA GLN A 30 22.34 -40.85 9.11
C GLN A 30 20.82 -40.98 9.27
N ILE A 31 20.34 -42.21 9.09
CA ILE A 31 19.06 -42.67 9.59
C ILE A 31 19.40 -43.32 10.94
N ALA A 32 18.98 -42.74 12.06
CA ALA A 32 19.06 -43.42 13.34
C ALA A 32 17.88 -43.05 14.25
N ALA A 33 17.00 -44.05 14.38
CA ALA A 33 16.19 -44.35 15.56
C ALA A 33 15.02 -43.41 15.95
N GLY A 34 13.81 -43.87 15.61
CA GLY A 34 12.88 -44.32 16.65
C GLY A 34 11.74 -43.38 17.09
N SER A 35 10.54 -43.96 17.04
CA SER A 35 9.39 -43.78 17.95
C SER A 35 8.21 -42.87 17.54
N LYS A 36 7.10 -43.57 17.22
CA LYS A 36 5.74 -43.45 17.77
C LYS A 36 5.00 -42.09 17.76
N GLY A 37 3.78 -42.14 17.21
CA GLY A 37 2.58 -41.74 17.96
C GLY A 37 1.77 -40.55 17.43
N VAL A 38 0.55 -40.87 16.97
CA VAL A 38 -0.75 -40.19 17.17
C VAL A 38 -0.88 -38.65 17.16
N ASN A 39 -1.88 -38.20 16.38
CA ASN A 39 -2.85 -37.09 16.62
C ASN A 39 -2.70 -35.75 15.86
N ALA A 40 -3.90 -35.20 15.61
CA ALA A 40 -4.28 -33.88 15.09
C ALA A 40 -4.24 -33.72 13.57
N SER A 41 -5.42 -33.50 12.98
CA SER A 41 -5.59 -32.88 11.66
C SER A 41 -4.97 -31.48 11.72
N ALA A 42 -3.65 -31.43 11.51
CA ALA A 42 -2.86 -30.22 11.54
C ALA A 42 -3.32 -29.32 10.39
N SER A 43 -3.69 -28.08 10.72
CA SER A 43 -3.77 -27.01 9.73
C SER A 43 -2.51 -27.06 8.87
N PRO A 44 -2.61 -26.96 7.53
CA PRO A 44 -1.46 -27.09 6.66
C PRO A 44 -0.38 -26.11 7.13
N ALA A 45 0.80 -26.64 7.43
CA ALA A 45 1.92 -25.86 7.89
C ALA A 45 2.31 -24.89 6.76
N ILE A 46 2.11 -23.61 6.99
CA ILE A 46 2.40 -22.55 6.02
C ILE A 46 3.93 -22.54 5.82
N SER A 47 4.37 -22.87 4.62
CA SER A 47 5.78 -22.96 4.26
C SER A 47 6.28 -21.58 3.80
N PRO A 48 7.57 -21.25 3.97
CA PRO A 48 8.13 -20.02 3.43
C PRO A 48 7.96 -19.86 1.90
N ASN A 49 7.75 -20.96 1.18
CA ASN A 49 7.49 -20.97 -0.27
C ASN A 49 6.04 -20.61 -0.63
N ASP A 50 5.15 -20.45 0.35
CA ASP A 50 3.75 -20.08 0.11
C ASP A 50 3.56 -18.56 -0.03
N PHE A 51 4.63 -17.78 0.14
CA PHE A 51 4.64 -16.33 0.02
C PHE A 51 5.35 -15.90 -1.27
N GLU A 52 4.61 -15.26 -2.17
CA GLU A 52 5.19 -14.48 -3.26
C GLU A 52 5.12 -12.99 -2.86
N PRO A 53 6.26 -12.28 -2.76
CA PRO A 53 6.23 -10.87 -2.44
C PRO A 53 5.61 -10.09 -3.62
N ASN A 54 4.44 -9.50 -3.37
CA ASN A 54 3.84 -8.56 -4.30
C ASN A 54 4.43 -7.16 -4.07
N PHE A 55 5.28 -6.72 -5.00
CA PHE A 55 5.94 -5.42 -4.98
C PHE A 55 5.20 -4.34 -5.77
N GLU A 56 3.91 -4.51 -6.07
CA GLU A 56 3.10 -3.44 -6.65
C GLU A 56 2.94 -2.29 -5.65
N GLN A 57 3.87 -1.33 -5.73
CA GLN A 57 3.87 -0.14 -4.91
C GLN A 57 2.81 0.85 -5.43
N LYS A 58 1.93 1.30 -4.53
CA LYS A 58 0.96 2.35 -4.85
C LYS A 58 1.68 3.69 -4.90
N GLU A 59 1.92 4.22 -6.10
CA GLU A 59 2.57 5.52 -6.31
C GLU A 59 1.70 6.74 -5.93
N VAL A 60 0.58 6.52 -5.24
CA VAL A 60 -0.46 7.53 -5.03
C VAL A 60 0.04 8.68 -4.16
N ASP A 61 0.79 8.40 -3.09
CA ASP A 61 1.26 9.40 -2.15
C ASP A 61 2.30 10.33 -2.78
N ILE A 62 3.13 9.78 -3.68
CA ILE A 62 4.11 10.55 -4.46
C ILE A 62 3.39 11.45 -5.47
N LYS A 63 2.38 10.95 -6.16
CA LYS A 63 1.59 11.73 -7.13
C LYS A 63 0.87 12.89 -6.45
N ILE A 64 0.19 12.62 -5.33
CA ILE A 64 -0.49 13.65 -4.54
C ILE A 64 0.52 14.67 -3.98
N GLY A 65 1.66 14.20 -3.46
CA GLY A 65 2.70 15.08 -2.95
C GLY A 65 3.28 16.01 -4.04
N LEU A 66 3.46 15.50 -5.25
CA LEU A 66 3.93 16.29 -6.39
C LEU A 66 2.90 17.32 -6.84
N ASP A 67 1.62 16.96 -6.87
CA ASP A 67 0.53 17.89 -7.21
C ASP A 67 0.45 19.03 -6.19
N VAL A 68 0.50 18.71 -4.90
CA VAL A 68 0.54 19.72 -3.81
C VAL A 68 1.75 20.64 -3.97
N ALA A 69 2.94 20.09 -4.22
CA ALA A 69 4.15 20.88 -4.41
C ALA A 69 4.05 21.79 -5.64
N TRP A 70 3.59 21.27 -6.77
CA TRP A 70 3.46 22.02 -8.02
C TRP A 70 2.45 23.16 -7.91
N LEU A 71 1.27 22.90 -7.35
CA LEU A 71 0.23 23.91 -7.13
C LEU A 71 0.72 25.02 -6.19
N SER A 72 1.44 24.64 -5.13
CA SER A 72 1.92 25.57 -4.10
C SER A 72 3.08 26.43 -4.62
N SER A 73 4.09 25.83 -5.26
CA SER A 73 5.26 26.57 -5.78
C SER A 73 4.94 27.55 -6.89
N LYS A 74 3.80 27.38 -7.57
CA LYS A 74 3.32 28.30 -8.61
C LYS A 74 2.29 29.29 -8.09
N SER A 75 1.96 29.25 -6.80
CA SER A 75 0.93 30.07 -6.18
C SER A 75 -0.41 30.03 -6.94
N ILE A 76 -0.76 28.85 -7.47
CA ILE A 76 -1.99 28.65 -8.25
C ILE A 76 -3.22 28.59 -7.33
N VAL A 77 -3.00 28.24 -6.07
CA VAL A 77 -4.05 28.05 -5.05
C VAL A 77 -3.65 28.74 -3.75
N ASP A 78 -4.64 29.31 -3.06
CA ASP A 78 -4.44 29.88 -1.71
C ASP A 78 -4.64 28.83 -0.61
N LYS A 79 -5.41 27.76 -0.92
CA LYS A 79 -5.79 26.72 0.04
C LYS A 79 -5.80 25.35 -0.59
N ILE A 80 -5.35 24.36 0.16
CA ILE A 80 -5.44 22.94 -0.19
C ILE A 80 -6.19 22.22 0.92
N ILE A 81 -7.25 21.50 0.55
CA ILE A 81 -8.01 20.64 1.46
C ILE A 81 -7.62 19.20 1.18
N LEU A 82 -6.98 18.55 2.16
CA LEU A 82 -6.57 17.15 2.08
C LEU A 82 -7.57 16.26 2.82
N VAL A 83 -8.16 15.31 2.11
CA VAL A 83 -8.97 14.23 2.69
C VAL A 83 -8.05 13.01 2.77
N THR A 84 -7.37 12.82 3.90
CA THR A 84 -6.39 11.73 4.04
C THR A 84 -6.27 11.27 5.49
N GLY A 85 -5.94 9.99 5.66
CA GLY A 85 -5.46 9.40 6.92
C GLY A 85 -3.97 9.03 6.87
N ASP A 86 -3.28 9.34 5.76
CA ASP A 86 -1.89 8.95 5.54
C ASP A 86 -0.92 10.03 6.02
N THR A 87 -0.07 9.65 6.96
CA THR A 87 0.98 10.50 7.53
C THR A 87 2.12 10.78 6.57
N ASP A 88 2.24 10.02 5.49
CA ASP A 88 3.32 10.18 4.51
C ASP A 88 3.18 11.45 3.67
N LEU A 89 2.02 12.13 3.73
CA LEU A 89 1.78 13.43 3.10
C LEU A 89 2.25 14.63 3.94
N VAL A 90 2.68 14.42 5.19
CA VAL A 90 3.18 15.49 6.07
C VAL A 90 4.30 16.34 5.43
N PRO A 91 5.30 15.77 4.72
CA PRO A 91 6.31 16.56 4.02
C PRO A 91 5.72 17.50 2.97
N ALA A 92 4.71 17.05 2.22
CA ALA A 92 4.01 17.87 1.22
C ALA A 92 3.21 19.00 1.88
N MET A 93 2.53 18.72 3.00
CA MET A 93 1.83 19.74 3.78
C MET A 93 2.78 20.83 4.29
N LYS A 94 3.94 20.43 4.82
CA LYS A 94 4.97 21.37 5.28
C LYS A 94 5.47 22.25 4.14
N PHE A 95 5.68 21.66 2.96
CA PHE A 95 6.09 22.39 1.78
C PHE A 95 5.05 23.44 1.38
N ALA A 96 3.78 23.04 1.23
CA ALA A 96 2.69 23.95 0.88
C ALA A 96 2.57 25.14 1.85
N ARG A 97 2.66 24.89 3.17
CA ARG A 97 2.61 25.95 4.18
C ARG A 97 3.78 26.93 4.09
N ARG A 98 4.98 26.47 3.71
CA ARG A 98 6.15 27.35 3.49
C ARG A 98 6.00 28.22 2.26
N GLU A 99 5.32 27.73 1.23
CA GLU A 99 4.96 28.50 0.04
C GLU A 99 3.75 29.44 0.28
N GLY A 100 3.24 29.52 1.51
CA GLY A 100 2.15 30.41 1.88
C GLY A 100 0.74 29.87 1.63
N VAL A 101 0.61 28.59 1.25
CA VAL A 101 -0.69 27.95 1.01
C VAL A 101 -1.28 27.43 2.31
N GLN A 102 -2.55 27.74 2.59
CA GLN A 102 -3.26 27.23 3.76
C GLN A 102 -3.59 25.74 3.56
N VAL A 103 -3.17 24.89 4.51
CA VAL A 103 -3.44 23.46 4.46
C VAL A 103 -4.54 23.10 5.45
N ILE A 104 -5.62 22.52 4.94
CA ILE A 104 -6.78 22.10 5.73
C ILE A 104 -6.90 20.59 5.64
N ILE A 105 -7.05 19.91 6.76
CA ILE A 105 -7.38 18.48 6.77
C ILE A 105 -8.89 18.30 6.92
N ALA A 106 -9.49 17.55 6.00
CA ALA A 106 -10.86 17.11 6.10
C ALA A 106 -10.91 15.73 6.77
N ASN A 107 -11.35 15.70 8.02
CA ASN A 107 -11.60 14.48 8.77
C ASN A 107 -12.99 13.94 8.45
N ILE A 108 -13.10 12.68 8.04
CA ILE A 108 -14.39 12.04 7.79
C ILE A 108 -14.79 11.23 9.01
N VAL A 109 -15.96 11.56 9.57
CA VAL A 109 -16.54 10.90 10.74
C VAL A 109 -17.83 10.20 10.30
N SER A 110 -18.01 8.98 10.78
CA SER A 110 -19.19 8.16 10.50
C SER A 110 -20.00 8.00 11.79
N SER A 111 -21.30 7.75 11.64
CA SER A 111 -22.22 7.44 12.74
C SER A 111 -21.76 6.20 13.54
N ASP A 112 -21.01 5.31 12.88
CA ASP A 112 -20.39 4.14 13.50
C ASP A 112 -19.17 4.57 14.32
N ALA A 113 -19.33 4.72 15.64
CA ALA A 113 -18.23 5.09 16.56
C ALA A 113 -16.99 4.17 16.47
N LYS A 114 -17.16 2.92 16.00
CA LYS A 114 -16.05 1.95 15.78
C LYS A 114 -15.24 2.23 14.50
N LYS A 115 -15.73 3.04 13.57
CA LYS A 115 -15.06 3.41 12.30
C LYS A 115 -14.59 4.86 12.26
N ASN A 116 -14.61 5.55 13.41
CA ASN A 116 -14.07 6.89 13.47
C ASN A 116 -12.56 6.81 13.31
N ASN A 117 -12.08 7.25 12.14
CA ASN A 117 -10.67 7.47 11.93
C ASN A 117 -10.25 8.65 12.80
N TYR A 118 -9.65 8.34 13.95
CA TYR A 118 -8.98 9.34 14.76
C TYR A 118 -7.85 9.93 13.93
N LEU A 119 -7.90 11.25 13.73
CA LEU A 119 -6.85 11.95 13.01
C LEU A 119 -5.50 11.65 13.68
N ARG A 120 -4.54 11.15 12.91
CA ARG A 120 -3.20 10.91 13.44
C ARG A 120 -2.58 12.23 13.89
N GLY A 121 -1.94 12.24 15.05
CA GLY A 121 -1.31 13.42 15.66
C GLY A 121 -0.48 14.26 14.67
N PRO A 122 0.44 13.66 13.90
CA PRO A 122 1.27 14.39 12.94
C PRO A 122 0.49 15.14 11.86
N LEU A 123 -0.64 14.60 11.39
CA LEU A 123 -1.47 15.28 10.40
C LEU A 123 -2.14 16.53 10.99
N ARG A 124 -2.60 16.42 12.23
CA ARG A 124 -3.25 17.54 12.93
C ARG A 124 -2.26 18.67 13.22
N GLU A 125 -1.05 18.32 13.65
CA GLU A 125 0.00 19.27 14.00
C GLU A 125 0.52 20.05 12.80
N HIS A 126 0.45 19.46 11.60
CA HIS A 126 0.95 20.06 10.38
C HIS A 126 -0.12 20.72 9.52
N ALA A 127 -1.40 20.62 9.89
CA ALA A 127 -2.49 21.37 9.27
C ALA A 127 -2.65 22.76 9.91
N ASP A 128 -3.20 23.73 9.16
CA ASP A 128 -3.64 25.01 9.69
C ASP A 128 -5.07 24.94 10.26
N GLU A 129 -5.91 24.09 9.67
CA GLU A 129 -7.30 23.86 10.09
C GLU A 129 -7.66 22.38 9.93
N VAL A 130 -8.52 21.86 10.82
CA VAL A 130 -9.15 20.54 10.66
C VAL A 130 -10.65 20.71 10.59
N ARG A 131 -11.25 20.28 9.48
CA ARG A 131 -12.70 20.27 9.27
C ARG A 131 -13.23 18.88 9.42
N THR A 132 -14.27 18.72 10.22
CA THR A 132 -14.91 17.43 10.41
C THR A 132 -16.13 17.33 9.49
N LEU A 133 -16.20 16.25 8.72
CA LEU A 133 -17.26 15.94 7.78
C LEU A 133 -18.06 14.76 8.33
N GLU A 134 -19.36 14.96 8.50
CA GLU A 134 -20.30 13.92 8.91
C GLU A 134 -21.30 13.67 7.78
N LEU A 135 -21.56 12.39 7.48
CA LEU A 135 -22.61 12.01 6.52
C LEU A 135 -23.97 11.91 7.24
N LYS A 136 -24.84 12.89 7.02
CA LYS A 136 -26.21 12.93 7.58
C LYS A 136 -27.24 12.74 6.47
N ASN A 137 -28.09 11.72 6.59
CA ASN A 137 -29.18 11.45 5.64
C ASN A 137 -28.72 11.43 4.17
N GLY A 138 -27.52 10.92 3.89
CA GLY A 138 -26.93 10.87 2.55
C GLY A 138 -26.23 12.15 2.08
N ASN A 139 -26.19 13.20 2.91
CA ASN A 139 -25.52 14.47 2.60
C ASN A 139 -24.31 14.70 3.51
N TRP A 140 -23.21 15.17 2.94
CA TRP A 140 -22.01 15.55 3.70
C TRP A 140 -22.21 16.92 4.35
N VAL A 141 -22.04 16.98 5.67
CA VAL A 141 -22.19 18.19 6.48
C VAL A 141 -20.89 18.46 7.22
N ILE A 142 -20.42 19.71 7.17
CA ILE A 142 -19.30 20.17 8.00
C ILE A 142 -19.86 20.44 9.40
N ILE A 143 -19.24 19.83 10.42
CA ILE A 143 -19.63 19.97 11.83
C ILE A 143 -18.53 20.65 12.66
#